data_AF-A0A141RQ83-F1
#
_entry.id   AF-A0A141RQ83-F1
#
_cell.length_a   1.000
_cell.length_b   1.000
_cell.length_c   1.000
_cell.angle_alpha   90.00
_cell.angle_beta   90.00
_cell.angle_gamma   90.00
#
_symmetry.space_group_name_H-M   'P 1'
#
loop_
_entity.id
_entity.type
_entity.pdbx_description
1 polymer ?
#
loop_
_entity_poly.entity_id
_entity_poly.type
_entity_poly.pdbx_seq_one_letter_code
_entity_poly.pdbx_strand_id
1 'polypeptide(L)' 'ASFIGPYYGGYNVIALDREYRHALVCGPDRNYLWLLSRTPTISTEMKQQMLDIATRQGFDVTKLIWVKQLH' A
#
# COMPACT_ATOMS: atom_id res chain seq x y z
N ALA A 1 -12.34 10.67 -3.66
CA ALA A 1 -12.80 10.01 -4.92
C ALA A 1 -11.61 9.94 -5.86
N SER A 2 -11.31 8.90 -6.63
CA SER A 2 -12.05 7.75 -7.19
C SER A 2 -11.04 6.58 -7.34
N PHE A 3 -11.33 5.50 -8.08
CA PHE A 3 -10.46 5.07 -9.20
C PHE A 3 -11.11 3.96 -10.07
N ILE A 4 -11.79 4.42 -11.13
CA ILE A 4 -12.19 3.72 -12.37
C ILE A 4 -13.39 2.74 -12.28
N GLY A 5 -14.55 3.14 -12.82
CA GLY A 5 -15.83 2.39 -12.79
C GLY A 5 -16.67 2.67 -11.52
N PRO A 6 -17.95 2.24 -11.39
CA PRO A 6 -18.95 2.77 -10.44
C PRO A 6 -18.70 2.38 -8.95
N TYR A 7 -17.45 2.11 -8.56
CA TYR A 7 -17.07 1.64 -7.25
C TYR A 7 -16.52 2.81 -6.43
N TYR A 8 -17.38 3.38 -5.58
CA TYR A 8 -16.98 4.33 -4.54
C TYR A 8 -16.33 3.56 -3.39
N GLY A 9 -15.07 3.16 -3.57
CA GLY A 9 -14.26 2.58 -2.50
C GLY A 9 -13.58 3.66 -1.66
N GLY A 10 -13.57 3.50 -0.34
CA GLY A 10 -12.76 4.34 0.54
C GLY A 10 -11.30 4.31 0.10
N TYR A 11 -10.66 5.46 0.03
CA TYR A 11 -9.22 5.59 -0.24
C TYR A 11 -8.60 6.14 1.04
N ASN A 12 -8.00 5.27 1.84
CA ASN A 12 -7.50 5.62 3.15
C ASN A 12 -5.99 5.44 3.18
N VAL A 13 -5.25 6.53 3.34
CA VAL A 13 -3.79 6.47 3.59
C VAL A 13 -3.60 6.07 5.05
N ILE A 14 -3.18 4.83 5.29
CA ILE A 14 -3.01 4.25 6.63
C ILE A 14 -1.57 4.34 7.13
N ALA A 15 -0.61 4.58 6.23
CA ALA A 15 0.77 4.90 6.59
C ALA A 15 1.38 5.82 5.54
N LEU A 16 2.19 6.76 6.01
CA LEU A 16 2.95 7.67 5.18
C LEU A 16 4.30 7.91 5.87
N ASP A 17 5.38 7.79 5.12
CA ASP A 17 6.70 8.10 5.65
C ASP A 17 6.91 9.62 5.80
N ARG A 18 7.89 10.02 6.62
CA ARG A 18 8.17 11.43 6.92
C ARG A 18 8.49 12.27 5.68
N GLU A 19 9.02 11.64 4.64
CA GLU A 19 9.42 12.30 3.39
C GLU A 19 8.33 12.26 2.31
N TYR A 20 7.14 11.72 2.60
CA TYR A 20 6.05 11.56 1.62
C TYR A 20 6.47 10.79 0.35
N ARG A 21 7.42 9.87 0.49
CA ARG A 21 7.95 9.02 -0.58
C ARG A 21 7.27 7.66 -0.66
N HIS A 22 6.73 7.17 0.46
CA HIS A 22 6.11 5.86 0.55
C HIS A 22 4.77 5.95 1.27
N ALA A 23 3.71 5.46 0.63
CA ALA A 23 2.35 5.48 1.17
C ALA A 23 1.74 4.08 1.16
N LEU A 24 1.08 3.73 2.24
CA LEU A 24 0.25 2.53 2.33
C LEU A 24 -1.20 2.96 2.27
N VAL A 25 -1.92 2.46 1.27
CA VAL A 25 -3.30 2.84 0.97
C VAL A 25 -4.19 1.62 1.07
N CYS A 26 -5.30 1.72 1.77
CA CYS A 26 -6.32 0.68 1.79
C CYS A 26 -7.64 1.13 1.19
N GLY A 27 -8.39 0.14 0.71
CA GLY A 27 -9.74 0.31 0.20
C GLY A 27 -10.79 0.50 1.30
N PRO A 28 -12.09 0.33 0.97
CA PRO A 28 -13.18 0.37 1.94
C PRO A 28 -13.19 -0.83 2.91
N ASP A 29 -12.50 -1.91 2.54
CA ASP A 29 -12.38 -3.12 3.34
C ASP A 29 -10.91 -3.61 3.37
N ARG A 30 -10.66 -4.69 4.13
CA ARG A 30 -9.31 -5.24 4.33
C ARG A 30 -8.81 -6.13 3.18
N ASN A 31 -9.57 -6.27 2.09
CA ASN A 31 -9.15 -7.03 0.92
C ASN A 31 -8.37 -6.19 -0.08
N TYR A 32 -8.35 -4.87 0.12
CA TYR A 32 -7.70 -3.92 -0.77
C TYR A 32 -6.57 -3.19 -0.04
N LEU A 33 -5.33 -3.47 -0.44
CA LEU A 33 -4.13 -2.84 0.10
C LEU A 33 -3.13 -2.58 -1.03
N TRP A 34 -2.61 -1.35 -1.09
CA TRP A 34 -1.61 -0.93 -2.05
C TRP A 34 -0.44 -0.25 -1.35
N LEU A 35 0.77 -0.64 -1.76
CA LEU A 35 2.00 0.04 -1.41
C LEU A 35 2.41 0.92 -2.59
N LEU A 36 2.43 2.22 -2.37
CA LEU A 36 2.82 3.21 -3.37
C LEU A 36 4.18 3.79 -2.99
N SER A 37 5.06 3.90 -3.98
CA SER A 37 6.38 4.52 -3.84
C SER A 37 6.61 5.51 -4.97
N ARG A 38 7.34 6.60 -4.69
CA ARG A 38 7.82 7.53 -5.73
C ARG A 38 8.93 6.94 -6.59
N THR A 39 9.55 5.85 -6.17
CA THR A 39 10.58 5.12 -6.92
C THR A 39 10.07 3.73 -7.32
N PRO A 40 10.53 3.18 -8.47
CA PRO A 40 10.11 1.87 -8.94
C PRO A 40 10.51 0.73 -7.99
N THR A 41 11.56 0.93 -7.20
CA THR A 41 11.97 0.00 -6.15
C THR A 41 12.02 0.69 -4.80
N ILE A 42 11.84 -0.11 -3.75
CA ILE A 42 11.97 0.29 -2.34
C ILE A 42 13.03 -0.60 -1.69
N SER A 43 13.64 -0.12 -0.62
CA SER A 43 14.58 -0.94 0.15
C SER A 43 13.86 -2.06 0.90
N THR A 44 14.58 -3.12 1.24
CA THR A 44 14.03 -4.27 1.97
C THR A 44 13.53 -3.86 3.37
N GLU A 45 14.22 -2.91 4.01
CA GLU A 45 13.86 -2.38 5.33
C GLU A 45 12.53 -1.64 5.28
N MET A 46 12.37 -0.75 4.29
CA MET A 46 11.12 -0.01 4.08
C MET A 46 9.97 -0.96 3.76
N LYS A 47 10.23 -1.96 2.91
CA LYS A 47 9.26 -3.02 2.60
C LYS A 47 8.79 -3.69 3.88
N GLN A 48 9.71 -4.14 4.74
CA GLN A 48 9.35 -4.82 5.98
C GLN A 48 8.55 -3.92 6.93
N GLN A 49 8.95 -2.65 7.09
CA GLN A 49 8.22 -1.68 7.91
C GLN A 49 6.76 -1.51 7.45
N MET A 50 6.53 -1.42 6.14
CA MET A 50 5.17 -1.27 5.60
C MET A 50 4.34 -2.54 5.79
N LEU A 51 4.95 -3.73 5.66
CA LEU A 51 4.28 -5.00 5.92
C LEU A 51 3.92 -5.17 7.40
N ASP A 52 4.79 -4.74 8.31
CA ASP A 52 4.52 -4.78 9.75
C ASP A 52 3.34 -3.87 10.11
N ILE A 53 3.27 -2.67 9.53
CA ILE A 53 2.15 -1.75 9.71
C ILE A 53 0.85 -2.37 9.17
N ALA A 54 0.88 -2.90 7.95
CA ALA A 54 -0.28 -3.56 7.35
C ALA A 54 -0.79 -4.73 8.22
N THR A 55 0.12 -5.56 8.72
CA THR A 55 -0.20 -6.70 9.59
C THR A 55 -0.84 -6.24 10.90
N ARG A 56 -0.30 -5.19 11.54
CA ARG A 56 -0.87 -4.60 12.76
C ARG A 56 -2.26 -4.02 12.55
N GLN A 57 -2.54 -3.51 11.35
CA GLN A 57 -3.87 -3.03 10.95
C GLN A 57 -4.84 -4.15 10.56
N GLY A 58 -4.40 -5.42 10.62
CA GLY A 58 -5.21 -6.60 10.37
C GLY A 58 -5.36 -6.97 8.90
N PHE A 59 -4.46 -6.49 8.03
CA PHE A 59 -4.37 -6.92 6.64
C PHE A 59 -3.56 -8.21 6.53
N ASP A 60 -3.99 -9.08 5.63
CA ASP A 60 -3.25 -10.28 5.27
C ASP A 60 -2.20 -9.95 4.21
N VAL A 61 -0.97 -9.68 4.65
CA VAL A 61 0.15 -9.34 3.79
C VAL A 61 0.60 -10.49 2.87
N THR A 62 0.17 -11.73 3.13
CA THR A 62 0.52 -12.88 2.27
C THR A 62 -0.19 -12.82 0.92
N LYS A 63 -1.29 -12.07 0.83
CA LYS A 63 -2.04 -11.84 -0.42
C LYS A 63 -1.43 -10.76 -1.32
N LEU A 64 -0.37 -10.09 -0.88
CA LEU A 64 0.28 -9.03 -1.66
C LEU A 64 0.98 -9.61 -2.89
N ILE A 65 0.60 -9.06 -4.05
CA ILE A 65 1.26 -9.34 -5.32
C ILE A 65 2.36 -8.30 -5.54
N TRP A 66 3.61 -8.77 -5.65
CA TRP A 66 4.75 -7.91 -5.95
C TRP A 66 4.80 -7.65 -7.46
N VAL A 67 4.37 -6.46 -7.86
CA VAL A 67 4.37 -6.04 -9.26
C VAL A 67 5.82 -5.84 -9.72
N LYS A 68 6.19 -6.47 -10.85
CA LYS A 68 7.49 -6.29 -11.48
C LYS A 68 7.58 -4.86 -12.03
N GLN A 69 8.56 -4.10 -11.55
CA GLN A 69 8.82 -2.73 -11.99
C GLN A 69 10.02 -2.73 -12.96
N LEU A 70 9.86 -2.07 -14.11
CA LEU A 70 10.94 -1.87 -15.08
C LEU A 70 11.90 -0.84 -14.51
N HIS A 71 13.20 -1.13 -14.58
CA HIS A 71 14.28 -0.21 -14.24
C HIS A 71 14.66 0.61 -15.47
#